data_AF-A0A7X9JHM7-F1
#
_entry.id   AF-A0A7X9JHM7-F1
#
_cell.length_a   1.000
_cell.length_b   1.000
_cell.length_c   1.000
_cell.angle_alpha   90.00
_cell.angle_beta   90.00
_cell.angle_gamma   90.00
#
_symmetry.space_group_name_H-M   'P 1'
#
loop_
_entity.id
_entity.type
_entity.pdbx_description
1 polymer ?
#
loop_
_entity_poly.entity_id
_entity_poly.type
_entity_poly.pdbx_seq_one_letter_code
_entity_poly.pdbx_strand_id
1 'polypeptide(L)'
;FNLPSEDQAQKFQNLLAAEGVDTVCYKRNLWHYVPSWEHFLAISTANSKKYPFTNPAYKGKVEYGKENIPQAEDILGRTLVMGISVKMSQEKLDGIRKGIEQAAKNM
;
A
#
# COMPACT_ATOMS: atom_id res chain seq x y z
N PHE A 1 10.05 -2.32 4.28
CA PHE A 1 10.43 -3.74 4.37
C PHE A 1 9.95 -4.46 3.13
N ASN A 2 10.76 -5.35 2.56
CA ASN A 2 10.37 -6.21 1.45
C ASN A 2 10.65 -7.66 1.85
N LEU A 3 9.61 -8.48 1.92
CA LEU A 3 9.62 -9.83 2.47
C LEU A 3 9.57 -10.87 1.32
N PRO A 4 9.89 -12.15 1.59
CA PRO A 4 9.85 -13.17 0.55
C PRO A 4 8.44 -13.51 0.05
N SER A 5 7.40 -13.28 0.87
CA SER A 5 6.00 -13.56 0.52
C SER A 5 5.01 -12.58 1.18
N GLU A 6 3.79 -12.53 0.66
CA GLU A 6 2.69 -11.74 1.23
C GLU A 6 2.31 -12.20 2.64
N ASP A 7 2.26 -13.51 2.89
CA ASP A 7 1.97 -14.06 4.22
C ASP A 7 3.02 -13.65 5.25
N GLN A 8 4.29 -13.67 4.86
CA GLN A 8 5.38 -13.19 5.72
C GLN A 8 5.30 -11.68 5.96
N ALA A 9 4.92 -10.89 4.94
CA ALA A 9 4.69 -9.46 5.13
C ALA A 9 3.52 -9.20 6.09
N GLN A 10 2.42 -9.95 5.99
CA GLN A 10 1.30 -9.82 6.92
C GLN A 10 1.68 -10.23 8.35
N LYS A 11 2.40 -11.35 8.52
CA LYS A 11 2.91 -11.78 9.82
C LYS A 11 3.81 -10.73 10.44
N PHE A 12 4.78 -10.22 9.66
CA PHE A 12 5.72 -9.21 10.14
C PHE A 12 5.03 -7.90 10.49
N GLN A 13 4.04 -7.47 9.70
CA GLN A 13 3.22 -6.29 9.99
C GLN A 13 2.50 -6.42 11.33
N ASN A 14 1.92 -7.59 11.62
CA ASN A 14 1.22 -7.83 12.89
C ASN A 14 2.20 -7.80 14.08
N LEU A 15 3.39 -8.36 13.93
CA LEU A 15 4.44 -8.32 14.97
C LEU A 15 4.94 -6.90 15.22
N LEU A 16 5.17 -6.11 14.16
CA LEU A 16 5.54 -4.70 14.28
C LEU A 16 4.44 -3.88 14.99
N ALA A 17 3.17 -4.11 14.63
CA ALA A 17 2.04 -3.42 15.25
C ALA A 17 1.91 -3.76 16.75
N ALA A 18 2.15 -5.01 17.14
CA ALA A 18 2.17 -5.42 18.56
C ALA A 18 3.24 -4.69 19.38
N GLU A 19 4.34 -4.28 18.76
CA GLU A 19 5.41 -3.47 19.37
C GLU A 19 5.21 -1.94 19.18
N GLY A 20 4.06 -1.51 18.65
CA GLY A 20 3.74 -0.10 18.43
C GLY A 20 4.47 0.55 17.23
N VAL A 21 4.91 -0.26 16.26
CA VAL A 21 5.53 0.19 15.01
C VAL A 21 4.54 0.05 13.86
N ASP A 22 3.97 1.18 13.45
CA ASP A 22 2.99 1.21 12.36
C ASP A 22 3.66 1.08 10.98
N THR A 23 3.07 0.23 10.14
CA THR A 23 3.44 0.10 8.73
C THR A 23 2.21 -0.08 7.86
N VAL A 24 2.35 0.26 6.58
CA VAL A 24 1.29 0.16 5.57
C VAL A 24 1.69 -0.84 4.49
N CYS A 25 0.80 -1.78 4.18
CA CYS A 25 0.87 -2.57 2.96
C CYS A 25 -0.05 -1.92 1.92
N TYR A 26 0.53 -1.34 0.87
CA TYR A 26 -0.25 -0.57 -0.10
C TYR A 26 -1.19 -1.43 -0.96
N LYS A 27 -0.90 -2.72 -1.16
CA LYS A 27 -1.84 -3.65 -1.81
C LYS A 27 -3.22 -3.67 -1.15
N ARG A 28 -3.27 -3.49 0.17
CA ARG A 28 -4.51 -3.46 0.98
C ARG A 28 -5.03 -2.04 1.24
N ASN A 29 -4.36 -1.01 0.71
CA ASN A 29 -4.73 0.38 0.93
C ASN A 29 -5.75 0.86 -0.12
N LEU A 30 -6.70 1.69 0.30
CA LEU A 30 -7.77 2.21 -0.57
C LEU A 30 -7.36 3.41 -1.43
N TRP A 31 -6.23 4.05 -1.14
CA TRP A 31 -5.86 5.35 -1.69
C TRP A 31 -4.53 5.35 -2.46
N HIS A 32 -3.73 4.30 -2.35
CA HIS A 32 -2.41 4.22 -2.98
C HIS A 32 -2.25 2.99 -3.88
N TYR A 33 -3.37 2.36 -4.28
CA TYR A 33 -3.36 1.20 -5.16
C TYR A 33 -4.54 1.25 -6.12
N VAL A 34 -4.26 1.38 -7.43
CA VAL A 34 -5.26 1.66 -8.47
C VAL A 34 -6.45 0.68 -8.45
N PRO A 35 -6.24 -0.65 -8.31
CA PRO A 35 -7.37 -1.58 -8.20
C PRO A 35 -8.26 -1.41 -6.97
N SER A 36 -7.85 -0.62 -5.98
CA SER A 36 -8.66 -0.25 -4.81
C SER A 36 -9.26 1.16 -4.93
N TRP A 37 -9.00 1.90 -6.02
CA TRP A 37 -9.53 3.26 -6.23
C TRP A 37 -10.95 3.23 -6.79
N GLU A 38 -11.93 2.90 -5.94
CA GLU A 38 -13.33 2.70 -6.34
C GLU A 38 -13.88 3.82 -7.23
N HIS A 39 -13.65 5.08 -6.87
CA HIS A 39 -14.15 6.23 -7.64
C HIS A 39 -13.53 6.32 -9.04
N PHE A 40 -12.23 6.03 -9.16
CA PHE A 40 -11.54 6.05 -10.44
C PHE A 40 -12.01 4.90 -11.33
N LEU A 41 -12.11 3.69 -10.77
CA LEU A 41 -12.61 2.50 -11.48
C LEU A 41 -14.07 2.65 -11.91
N ALA A 42 -14.89 3.33 -11.09
CA ALA A 42 -16.27 3.66 -11.42
C ALA A 42 -16.41 4.86 -12.38
N ILE A 43 -15.30 5.45 -12.85
CA ILE A 43 -15.31 6.58 -13.79
C ILE A 43 -16.12 7.75 -13.19
N SER A 44 -15.97 7.95 -11.88
CA SER A 44 -16.76 8.91 -11.12
C SER A 44 -16.22 10.32 -11.33
N THR A 45 -17.12 11.23 -11.71
CA THR A 45 -16.82 12.65 -11.89
C THR A 45 -18.08 13.47 -11.63
N ALA A 46 -17.90 14.67 -11.08
CA ALA A 46 -18.98 15.64 -10.89
C ALA A 46 -19.49 16.22 -12.21
N ASN A 47 -18.75 16.04 -13.32
CA ASN A 47 -19.19 16.47 -14.64
C ASN A 47 -20.33 15.58 -15.15
N SER A 48 -21.51 16.17 -15.39
CA SER A 48 -22.68 15.45 -15.89
C SER A 48 -22.46 14.79 -17.25
N LYS A 49 -21.54 15.30 -18.07
CA LYS A 49 -21.12 14.70 -19.36
C LYS A 49 -20.03 13.63 -19.22
N LYS A 50 -19.62 13.30 -18.00
CA LYS A 50 -18.58 12.30 -17.67
C LYS A 50 -17.17 12.63 -18.17
N TYR A 51 -16.91 13.88 -18.56
CA TYR A 51 -15.56 14.34 -18.92
C TYR A 51 -14.63 14.34 -17.69
N PRO A 52 -13.33 13.98 -17.82
CA PRO A 52 -12.58 13.69 -19.06
C PRO A 52 -12.70 12.25 -19.59
N PHE A 53 -13.40 11.37 -18.90
CA PHE A 53 -13.44 9.94 -19.26
C PHE A 53 -14.15 9.65 -20.58
N THR A 54 -15.02 10.54 -21.04
CA THR A 54 -15.72 10.47 -22.33
C THR A 54 -15.10 11.34 -23.43
N ASN A 55 -13.85 11.79 -23.26
CA ASN A 55 -13.20 12.67 -24.24
C ASN A 55 -13.13 11.99 -25.63
N PRO A 56 -13.73 12.57 -26.68
CA PRO A 56 -13.78 11.95 -28.01
C PRO A 56 -12.42 11.85 -28.70
N ALA A 57 -11.40 12.57 -28.23
CA ALA A 57 -10.04 12.46 -28.74
C ALA A 57 -9.40 11.11 -28.39
N TYR A 58 -9.80 10.49 -27.27
CA TYR A 58 -9.35 9.15 -26.92
C TYR A 58 -10.24 8.11 -27.62
N LYS A 59 -9.62 7.25 -28.43
CA LYS A 59 -10.30 6.17 -29.19
C LYS A 59 -10.05 4.77 -28.63
N GLY A 60 -9.23 4.68 -27.57
CA GLY A 60 -8.87 3.41 -26.96
C GLY A 60 -9.90 2.91 -25.95
N LYS A 61 -9.58 1.78 -25.34
CA LYS A 61 -10.21 1.25 -24.15
C LYS A 61 -9.11 0.88 -23.17
N VAL A 62 -9.31 1.19 -21.89
CA VAL A 62 -8.37 0.83 -20.82
C VAL A 62 -9.12 0.13 -19.70
N GLU A 63 -8.50 -0.89 -19.12
CA GLU A 63 -9.02 -1.66 -18.00
C GLU A 63 -7.94 -1.74 -16.91
N TYR A 64 -8.31 -1.46 -15.66
CA TYR A 64 -7.38 -1.37 -14.53
C TYR A 64 -7.58 -2.53 -13.54
N GLY A 65 -7.54 -3.75 -14.05
CA GLY A 65 -7.64 -4.97 -13.24
C GLY A 65 -6.32 -5.39 -12.59
N LYS A 66 -6.40 -6.21 -11.54
CA LYS A 66 -5.24 -6.76 -10.83
C LYS A 66 -4.46 -7.73 -11.73
N GLU A 67 -5.20 -8.49 -12.54
CA GLU A 67 -4.70 -9.40 -13.56
C GLU A 67 -3.83 -8.71 -14.62
N ASN A 68 -3.99 -7.39 -14.80
CA ASN A 68 -3.20 -6.60 -15.74
C ASN A 68 -1.84 -6.16 -15.16
N ILE A 69 -1.63 -6.30 -13.84
CA ILE A 69 -0.42 -5.86 -13.12
C ILE A 69 0.12 -6.92 -12.15
N PRO A 70 0.31 -8.19 -12.58
CA PRO A 70 0.65 -9.30 -11.68
C PRO A 70 1.98 -9.08 -10.92
N GLN A 71 2.95 -8.41 -11.54
CA GLN A 71 4.22 -8.08 -10.89
C GLN A 71 4.04 -7.04 -9.78
N ALA A 72 3.15 -6.05 -9.98
CA ALA A 72 2.84 -5.07 -8.94
C ALA A 72 2.10 -5.74 -7.78
N GLU A 73 1.20 -6.69 -8.08
CA GLU A 73 0.48 -7.45 -7.06
C GLU A 73 1.40 -8.29 -6.17
N ASP A 74 2.41 -8.93 -6.76
CA ASP A 74 3.44 -9.64 -5.99
C ASP A 74 4.26 -8.67 -5.13
N ILE A 75 4.87 -7.65 -5.76
CA ILE A 75 5.77 -6.72 -5.09
C ILE A 75 5.07 -5.99 -3.94
N LEU A 76 3.85 -5.48 -4.17
CA LEU A 76 3.11 -4.73 -3.17
C LEU A 76 2.58 -5.62 -2.04
N GLY A 77 2.22 -6.88 -2.33
CA GLY A 77 1.76 -7.83 -1.31
C GLY A 77 2.84 -8.15 -0.29
N ARG A 78 4.11 -8.20 -0.72
CA ARG A 78 5.26 -8.48 0.14
C ARG A 78 6.02 -7.24 0.63
N THR A 79 5.50 -6.04 0.35
CA THR A 79 6.14 -4.76 0.74
C THR A 79 5.34 -4.04 1.83
N LEU A 80 6.04 -3.67 2.90
CA LEU A 80 5.54 -2.80 3.97
C LEU A 80 6.29 -1.47 3.96
N VAL A 81 5.57 -0.36 4.10
CA VAL A 81 6.12 0.99 4.15
C VAL A 81 5.93 1.56 5.54
N MET A 82 7.00 2.10 6.12
CA MET A 82 7.01 2.75 7.44
C MET A 82 7.22 4.24 7.25
N GLY A 83 6.36 5.06 7.86
CA GLY A 83 6.57 6.51 7.90
C GLY A 83 7.72 6.86 8.83
N ILE A 84 8.62 7.73 8.37
CA ILE A 84 9.72 8.28 9.18
C ILE A 84 9.45 9.76 9.39
N SER A 85 9.14 10.15 10.63
CA SER A 85 8.97 11.56 10.97
C SER A 85 10.32 12.27 10.99
N VAL A 86 10.42 13.45 10.39
CA VAL A 86 11.66 14.24 10.36
C VAL A 86 12.11 14.64 11.77
N LYS A 87 11.15 14.90 12.66
CA LYS A 87 11.40 15.18 14.08
C LYS A 87 10.92 13.99 14.92
N MET A 88 11.86 13.23 15.46
CA MET A 88 11.60 12.16 16.41
C MET A 88 12.47 12.35 17.64
N SER A 89 11.92 12.10 18.82
CA SER A 89 12.73 11.98 20.04
C SER A 89 13.62 10.74 19.95
N GLN A 90 14.72 10.73 20.71
CA GLN A 90 15.56 9.55 20.84
C GLN A 90 14.75 8.35 21.35
N GLU A 91 13.85 8.57 22.31
CA GLU A 91 12.95 7.55 22.83
C GLU A 91 12.09 6.90 21.73
N LYS A 92 11.52 7.69 20.82
CA LYS A 92 10.71 7.15 19.71
C LYS A 92 11.57 6.32 18.76
N LEU A 93 12.79 6.77 18.44
CA LEU A 93 13.75 6.03 17.62
C LEU A 93 14.14 4.69 18.27
N ASP A 94 14.44 4.71 19.56
CA ASP A 94 14.80 3.51 20.33
C ASP A 94 13.63 2.53 20.40
N GLY A 95 12.41 3.03 20.58
CA GLY A 95 11.18 2.23 20.52
C GLY A 95 10.99 1.55 19.17
N ILE A 96 11.16 2.29 18.06
CA ILE A 96 11.09 1.73 16.70
C ILE A 96 12.16 0.66 16.49
N ARG A 97 13.41 0.93 16.88
CA ARG A 97 14.51 -0.05 16.78
C ARG A 97 14.15 -1.33 17.54
N LYS A 98 13.77 -1.21 18.81
CA LYS A 98 13.43 -2.35 19.66
C LYS A 98 12.26 -3.15 19.07
N GLY A 99 11.22 -2.48 18.59
CA GLY A 99 10.06 -3.13 17.99
C GLY A 99 10.43 -3.91 16.72
N ILE A 100 11.28 -3.33 15.86
CA ILE A 100 11.79 -4.03 14.66
C ILE A 100 12.62 -5.25 15.07
N GLU A 101 13.50 -5.13 16.06
CA GLU A 101 14.33 -6.26 16.53
C GLU A 101 13.47 -7.38 17.12
N GLN A 102 12.44 -7.07 17.90
CA GLN A 102 11.52 -8.07 18.46
C GLN A 102 10.69 -8.74 17.38
N ALA A 103 10.14 -7.97 16.43
CA ALA A 103 9.41 -8.54 15.32
C ALA A 103 10.30 -9.48 14.49
N ALA A 104 11.56 -9.10 14.23
CA ALA A 104 12.49 -9.92 13.44
C ALA A 104 12.88 -11.23 14.15
N LYS A 105 13.02 -11.22 15.49
CA LYS A 105 13.31 -12.43 16.28
C LYS A 105 12.16 -13.45 16.27
N ASN A 106 10.92 -12.97 16.11
CA ASN A 106 9.71 -13.79 16.17
C ASN A 106 9.13 -14.13 14.77
N MET A 107 9.86 -13.78 13.71
CA MET A 107 9.47 -14.06 12.32
C MET A 107 9.59 -15.53 11.94
#